data_AF-A0A1M3IFV2-F1
#
_entry.id   AF-A0A1M3IFV2-F1
#
_cell.length_a   1.000
_cell.length_b   1.000
_cell.length_c   1.000
_cell.angle_alpha   90.00
_cell.angle_beta   90.00
_cell.angle_gamma   90.00
#
_symmetry.space_group_name_H-M   'P 1'
#
loop_
_entity.id
_entity.type
_entity.pdbx_description
1 polymer ?
#
loop_
_entity_poly.entity_id
_entity_poly.type
_entity_poly.pdbx_seq_one_letter_code
_entity_poly.pdbx_strand_id
1 'polypeptide(L)'
;MLMNDFYKIEYMQREPNSFSCKVAFNRQHDIFKGHFPGQPVVPGVCMMEMVKELLEQQTDKPLWMRNAGIVKFLQLITPDVQPVVNISWQQEGKGYTVNASFKSDASDLFKLSGSFETV
;
A
#
# COMPACT_ATOMS: atom_id res chain seq x y z
N MET A 1 7.94 -8.93 1.48
CA MET A 1 7.80 -9.30 2.90
C MET A 1 6.34 -9.46 3.30
N LEU A 2 5.42 -8.58 2.87
CA LEU A 2 3.97 -8.72 3.14
C LEU A 2 3.20 -9.37 1.99
N MET A 3 3.57 -9.08 0.73
CA MET A 3 2.91 -9.68 -0.43
C MET A 3 3.03 -11.21 -0.42
N ASN A 4 1.93 -11.89 -0.76
CA ASN A 4 1.73 -13.35 -0.75
C ASN A 4 1.62 -14.01 0.62
N ASP A 5 1.65 -13.25 1.72
CA ASP A 5 1.39 -13.75 3.07
C ASP A 5 0.29 -12.93 3.76
N PHE A 6 0.53 -11.63 3.94
CA PHE A 6 -0.42 -10.69 4.54
C PHE A 6 -1.51 -10.24 3.55
N TYR A 7 -1.13 -10.04 2.28
CA TYR A 7 -2.06 -9.63 1.24
C TYR A 7 -1.67 -10.25 -0.12
N LYS A 8 -2.63 -10.31 -1.04
CA LYS A 8 -2.42 -10.70 -2.43
C LYS A 8 -3.05 -9.70 -3.39
N ILE A 9 -2.53 -9.65 -4.61
CA ILE A 9 -3.09 -8.86 -5.70
C ILE A 9 -4.09 -9.74 -6.46
N GLU A 10 -5.33 -9.29 -6.60
CA GLU A 10 -6.35 -10.00 -7.40
C GLU A 10 -6.23 -9.63 -8.88
N TYR A 11 -6.09 -8.34 -9.18
CA TYR A 11 -5.83 -7.84 -10.52
C TYR A 11 -5.04 -6.53 -10.45
N MET A 12 -4.36 -6.20 -11.54
CA MET A 12 -3.57 -4.98 -11.68
C MET A 12 -3.71 -4.41 -13.10
N GLN A 13 -3.87 -3.09 -13.18
CA GLN A 13 -3.84 -2.30 -14.39
C GLN A 13 -2.63 -1.36 -14.31
N ARG A 14 -1.77 -1.41 -15.32
CA ARG A 14 -0.51 -0.65 -15.36
C ARG A 14 -0.57 0.45 -16.41
N GLU A 15 0.06 1.56 -16.08
CA GLU A 15 0.34 2.70 -16.93
C GLU A 15 1.83 3.09 -16.77
N PRO A 16 2.39 3.98 -17.61
CA PRO A 16 3.83 4.25 -17.60
C PRO A 16 4.41 4.68 -16.25
N ASN A 17 3.67 5.46 -15.46
CA ASN A 17 4.11 6.00 -14.16
C ASN A 17 3.03 5.88 -13.08
N SER A 18 2.13 4.92 -13.26
CA SER A 18 0.99 4.69 -12.39
C SER A 18 0.51 3.26 -12.51
N PHE A 19 -0.15 2.76 -11.47
CA PHE A 19 -0.97 1.56 -11.56
C PHE A 19 -2.12 1.62 -10.58
N SER A 20 -3.11 0.77 -10.85
CA SER A 20 -4.21 0.46 -9.96
C SER A 20 -4.26 -1.05 -9.74
N CYS A 21 -4.38 -1.52 -8.50
CA CYS A 21 -4.53 -2.93 -8.21
C CYS A 21 -5.54 -3.20 -7.10
N LYS A 22 -6.34 -4.25 -7.25
CA LYS A 22 -7.23 -4.72 -6.19
C LYS A 22 -6.50 -5.68 -5.28
N VAL A 23 -6.61 -5.46 -3.98
CA VAL A 23 -5.94 -6.22 -2.95
C VAL A 23 -6.94 -7.02 -2.12
N ALA A 24 -6.57 -8.25 -1.77
CA ALA A 24 -7.27 -9.04 -0.75
C ALA A 24 -6.30 -9.36 0.41
N PHE A 25 -6.75 -9.12 1.65
CA PHE A 25 -5.99 -9.46 2.85
C PHE A 25 -6.17 -10.93 3.24
N ASN A 26 -5.12 -11.54 3.79
CA ASN A 26 -5.20 -12.86 4.40
C ASN A 26 -5.81 -12.75 5.80
N ARG A 27 -7.11 -13.04 5.91
CA ARG A 27 -7.86 -12.99 7.17
C ARG A 27 -7.27 -13.86 8.29
N GLN A 28 -6.50 -14.89 7.94
CA GLN A 28 -5.89 -15.83 8.88
C GLN A 28 -4.51 -15.39 9.36
N HIS A 29 -3.97 -14.28 8.85
CA HIS A 29 -2.64 -13.80 9.21
C HIS A 29 -2.56 -13.43 10.70
N ASP A 30 -1.49 -13.87 11.38
CA ASP A 30 -1.33 -13.77 12.83
C ASP A 30 -1.38 -12.34 13.36
N ILE A 31 -1.02 -11.35 12.54
CA ILE A 31 -1.10 -9.92 12.90
C ILE A 31 -2.50 -9.50 13.36
N PHE A 32 -3.56 -10.11 12.81
CA PHE A 32 -4.93 -9.79 13.16
C PHE A 32 -5.36 -10.37 14.52
N LYS A 33 -4.59 -11.33 15.08
CA LYS A 33 -4.78 -11.77 16.47
C LYS A 33 -4.38 -10.67 17.47
N GLY A 34 -3.41 -9.82 17.09
CA GLY A 34 -2.88 -8.75 17.93
C GLY A 34 -3.38 -7.34 17.58
N HIS A 35 -3.94 -7.13 16.37
CA HIS A 35 -4.34 -5.81 15.90
C HIS A 35 -5.77 -5.83 15.35
N PHE A 36 -6.81 -5.81 16.19
CA PHE A 36 -6.79 -5.94 17.66
C PHE A 36 -7.52 -7.23 18.08
N PRO A 37 -7.23 -7.81 19.26
CA PRO A 37 -7.96 -8.98 19.74
C PRO A 37 -9.48 -8.74 19.72
N GLY A 38 -10.22 -9.57 18.99
CA GLY A 38 -11.68 -9.45 18.83
C GLY A 38 -12.16 -8.37 17.84
N GLN A 39 -11.27 -7.49 17.35
CA GLN A 39 -11.60 -6.44 16.38
C GLN A 39 -10.43 -6.26 15.39
N PRO A 40 -10.28 -7.13 14.39
CA PRO A 40 -9.13 -7.11 13.49
C PRO A 40 -9.17 -5.90 12.55
N VAL A 41 -8.03 -5.22 12.44
CA VAL A 41 -7.79 -4.00 11.66
C VAL A 41 -6.42 -4.12 10.99
N VAL A 42 -6.30 -3.67 9.74
CA VAL A 42 -5.01 -3.57 9.04
C VAL A 42 -4.15 -2.48 9.70
N PRO A 43 -2.93 -2.78 10.17
CA PRO A 43 -2.05 -1.77 10.73
C PRO A 43 -1.66 -0.73 9.69
N GLY A 44 -1.63 0.55 10.09
CA GLY A 44 -1.27 1.64 9.19
C GLY A 44 0.13 1.51 8.58
N VAL A 45 1.09 1.00 9.35
CA VAL A 45 2.45 0.72 8.86
C VAL A 45 2.49 -0.38 7.79
N CYS A 46 1.58 -1.36 7.84
CA CYS A 46 1.46 -2.36 6.78
C CYS A 46 0.95 -1.72 5.48
N MET A 47 0.04 -0.74 5.54
CA MET A 47 -0.39 0.00 4.36
C MET A 47 0.77 0.78 3.72
N MET A 48 1.64 1.37 4.55
CA MET A 48 2.84 2.07 4.07
C MET A 48 3.85 1.11 3.43
N GLU A 49 4.08 -0.06 4.03
CA GLU A 49 4.97 -1.08 3.46
C GLU A 49 4.39 -1.67 2.17
N MET A 50 3.08 -1.88 2.07
CA MET A 50 2.43 -2.27 0.82
C MET A 50 2.71 -1.27 -0.32
N VAL A 51 2.66 0.04 -0.04
CA VAL A 51 3.01 1.06 -1.04
C VAL A 51 4.45 0.89 -1.51
N LYS A 52 5.38 0.67 -0.58
CA LYS A 52 6.79 0.41 -0.89
C LYS A 52 6.93 -0.85 -1.76
N GLU A 53 6.42 -1.99 -1.32
CA GLU A 53 6.57 -3.27 -2.02
C GLU A 53 5.98 -3.24 -3.43
N LEU A 54 4.81 -2.63 -3.60
CA LEU A 54 4.16 -2.51 -4.91
C LEU A 54 4.95 -1.59 -5.85
N LEU A 55 5.53 -0.51 -5.32
CA LEU A 55 6.38 0.40 -6.10
C LEU A 55 7.72 -0.25 -6.46
N GLU A 56 8.34 -0.99 -5.54
CA GLU A 56 9.54 -1.80 -5.80
C GLU A 56 9.27 -2.81 -6.94
N GLN A 57 8.10 -3.45 -6.95
CA GLN A 57 7.70 -4.37 -8.03
C GLN A 57 7.57 -3.66 -9.39
N GLN A 58 7.04 -2.44 -9.45
CA GLN A 58 6.88 -1.73 -10.73
C GLN A 58 8.18 -1.10 -11.23
N THR A 59 9.05 -0.67 -10.32
CA THR A 59 10.31 -0.02 -10.66
C THR A 59 11.46 -1.00 -10.85
N ASP A 60 11.26 -2.26 -10.47
CA ASP A 60 12.27 -3.34 -10.43
C ASP A 60 13.53 -2.93 -9.66
N LYS A 61 13.34 -2.22 -8.55
CA LYS A 61 14.41 -1.69 -7.71
C LYS A 61 14.03 -1.79 -6.23
N PRO A 62 14.98 -2.10 -5.33
CA PRO A 62 14.77 -1.94 -3.91
C PRO A 62 14.71 -0.44 -3.57
N LEU A 63 13.79 -0.06 -2.71
CA LEU A 63 13.51 1.34 -2.37
C LEU A 63 13.51 1.56 -0.85
N TRP A 64 14.02 2.69 -0.42
CA TRP A 64 13.81 3.23 0.93
C TRP A 64 12.85 4.41 0.86
N MET A 65 11.85 4.42 1.74
CA MET A 65 11.04 5.62 1.97
C MET A 65 11.90 6.64 2.71
N ARG A 66 12.22 7.76 2.06
CA ARG A 66 13.03 8.85 2.63
C ARG A 66 12.18 9.84 3.41
N ASN A 67 10.97 10.13 2.93
CA ASN A 67 10.05 11.04 3.56
C ASN A 67 8.60 10.56 3.35
N ALA A 68 7.78 10.65 4.39
CA ALA A 68 6.34 10.52 4.31
C ALA A 68 5.70 11.89 4.60
N GLY A 69 5.54 12.71 3.56
CA GLY A 69 5.07 14.09 3.69
C GLY A 69 3.60 14.17 4.13
N ILE A 70 2.73 13.37 3.51
CA ILE A 70 1.34 13.20 3.93
C ILE A 70 1.10 11.73 4.20
N VAL A 71 0.57 11.41 5.37
CA VAL A 71 0.02 10.08 5.68
C VAL A 71 -1.31 10.28 6.37
N LYS A 72 -2.40 9.80 5.76
CA LYS A 72 -3.76 9.93 6.28
C LYS A 72 -4.42 8.56 6.33
N PHE A 73 -4.75 8.11 7.54
CA PHE A 73 -5.60 6.94 7.79
C PHE A 73 -7.04 7.45 7.96
N LEU A 74 -7.80 7.45 6.88
CA LEU A 74 -9.11 8.10 6.82
C LEU A 74 -10.22 7.22 7.37
N GLN A 75 -10.11 5.90 7.16
CA GLN A 75 -11.05 4.91 7.66
C GLN A 75 -10.32 3.63 8.10
N LEU A 76 -10.92 2.91 9.03
CA LEU A 76 -10.44 1.59 9.43
C LEU A 76 -10.61 0.62 8.26
N ILE A 77 -9.58 -0.17 8.01
CA ILE A 77 -9.61 -1.26 7.03
C ILE A 77 -9.62 -2.57 7.83
N THR A 78 -10.68 -3.36 7.71
CA THR A 78 -10.73 -4.72 8.27
C THR A 78 -10.20 -5.73 7.24
N PRO A 79 -9.87 -6.97 7.62
CA PRO A 79 -9.39 -7.98 6.67
C PRO A 79 -10.46 -8.43 5.65
N ASP A 80 -11.73 -8.01 5.80
CA ASP A 80 -12.81 -8.27 4.83
C ASP A 80 -12.81 -7.26 3.68
N VAL A 81 -12.24 -6.08 3.89
CA VAL A 81 -12.20 -5.02 2.88
C VAL A 81 -11.20 -5.40 1.80
N GLN A 82 -11.60 -5.24 0.53
CA GLN A 82 -10.74 -5.47 -0.63
C GLN A 82 -10.48 -4.14 -1.35
N PRO A 83 -9.52 -3.33 -0.87
CA PRO A 83 -9.33 -1.99 -1.40
C PRO A 83 -8.72 -2.03 -2.81
N VAL A 84 -9.05 -1.01 -3.59
CA VAL A 84 -8.30 -0.66 -4.79
C VAL A 84 -7.16 0.29 -4.38
N VAL A 85 -5.93 -0.16 -4.58
CA VAL A 85 -4.71 0.60 -4.32
C VAL A 85 -4.27 1.27 -5.62
N ASN A 86 -4.17 2.59 -5.60
CA ASN A 86 -3.70 3.39 -6.72
C ASN A 86 -2.37 4.03 -6.31
N ILE A 87 -1.35 3.89 -7.15
CA ILE A 87 -0.03 4.49 -6.93
C ILE A 87 0.40 5.17 -8.22
N SER A 88 0.90 6.40 -8.09
CA SER A 88 1.57 7.12 -9.15
C SER A 88 2.90 7.67 -8.65
N TRP A 89 3.87 7.80 -9.55
CA TRP A 89 5.18 8.34 -9.20
C TRP A 89 5.74 9.23 -10.30
N GLN A 90 6.71 10.05 -9.91
CA GLN A 90 7.59 10.79 -10.81
C GLN A 90 9.03 10.46 -10.42
N GLN A 91 9.84 10.06 -11.40
CA GLN A 91 11.24 9.72 -11.16
C GLN A 91 12.13 10.96 -11.35
N GLU A 92 12.99 11.21 -10.36
CA GLU A 92 13.99 12.29 -10.38
C GLU A 92 15.35 11.71 -9.96
N GLY A 93 16.20 11.41 -10.95
CA GLY A 93 17.47 10.72 -10.70
C GLY A 93 17.27 9.33 -10.07
N LYS A 94 17.73 9.18 -8.83
CA LYS A 94 17.55 7.97 -8.00
C LYS A 94 16.28 7.98 -7.15
N GLY A 95 15.59 9.12 -7.09
CA GLY A 95 14.41 9.32 -6.27
C GLY A 95 13.10 9.15 -7.04
N TYR A 96 12.04 8.92 -6.28
CA TYR A 96 10.66 8.83 -6.73
C TYR A 96 9.80 9.68 -5.81
N THR A 97 9.10 10.67 -6.36
CA THR A 97 7.99 11.35 -5.68
C THR A 97 6.74 10.52 -5.92
N VAL A 98 6.06 10.09 -4.85
CA VAL A 98 5.01 9.07 -4.90
C VAL A 98 3.73 9.58 -4.28
N ASN A 99 2.61 9.34 -4.94
CA ASN A 99 1.27 9.48 -4.38
C ASN A 99 0.59 8.11 -4.40
N ALA A 100 0.03 7.71 -3.26
CA ALA A 100 -0.72 6.47 -3.11
C ALA A 100 -2.06 6.72 -2.42
N SER A 101 -3.08 5.96 -2.83
CA SER A 101 -4.39 5.95 -2.17
C SER A 101 -4.99 4.57 -2.16
N PHE A 102 -5.61 4.19 -1.05
CA PHE A 102 -6.41 2.96 -0.95
C PHE A 102 -7.87 3.39 -0.92
N LYS A 103 -8.71 2.79 -1.76
CA LYS A 103 -10.10 3.18 -1.92
C LYS A 103 -11.03 1.98 -1.77
N SER A 104 -12.17 2.21 -1.14
CA SER A 104 -13.37 1.38 -1.34
C SER A 104 -14.18 1.93 -2.50
N ASP A 105 -15.31 1.29 -2.83
CA ASP A 105 -16.23 1.78 -3.86
C ASP A 105 -16.80 3.18 -3.54
N ALA A 106 -16.84 3.55 -2.26
CA ALA A 106 -17.50 4.77 -1.80
C ALA A 106 -16.55 5.90 -1.40
N SER A 107 -15.29 5.61 -1.03
CA SER A 107 -14.43 6.62 -0.38
C SER A 107 -12.95 6.24 -0.32
N ASP A 108 -12.11 7.25 -0.04
CA ASP A 108 -10.70 7.05 0.28
C ASP A 108 -10.55 6.49 1.71
N LEU A 109 -9.78 5.41 1.85
CA LEU A 109 -9.48 4.72 3.11
C LEU A 109 -8.11 5.17 3.68
N PHE A 110 -7.13 5.33 2.79
CA PHE A 110 -5.77 5.71 3.13
C PHE A 110 -5.18 6.60 2.03
N LYS A 111 -4.33 7.57 2.41
CA LYS A 111 -3.53 8.36 1.49
C LYS A 111 -2.09 8.48 1.98
N LEU A 112 -1.16 8.39 1.04
CA LEU A 112 0.25 8.67 1.26
C LEU A 112 0.79 9.56 0.14
N SER A 113 1.53 10.60 0.51
CA SER A 113 2.42 11.33 -0.41
C SER A 113 3.80 11.36 0.22
N GLY A 114 4.83 10.94 -0.51
CA GLY A 114 6.17 10.80 0.04
C GLY A 114 7.24 10.65 -1.03
N SER A 115 8.49 10.53 -0.59
CA SER A 115 9.62 10.27 -1.46
C SER A 115 10.27 8.94 -1.12
N PHE A 116 10.66 8.23 -2.17
CA PHE A 116 11.36 6.96 -2.12
C PHE A 116 12.64 7.06 -2.92
N GLU A 117 13.66 6.30 -2.57
CA GLU A 117 14.94 6.32 -3.28
C GLU A 117 15.51 4.92 -3.34
N THR A 118 16.21 4.61 -4.43
CA THR A 118 16.94 3.34 -4.55
C THR A 118 17.96 3.19 -3.42
N VAL A 119 18.08 1.98 -2.88
CA VAL A 119 19.12 1.63 -1.89
C VAL A 119 20.53 1.80 -2.46
#